data_AF-A0A369A2S4-F1
#
_entry.id   AF-A0A369A2S4-F1
#
_cell.length_a   1.000
_cell.length_b   1.000
_cell.length_c   1.000
_cell.angle_alpha   90.00
_cell.angle_beta   90.00
_cell.angle_gamma   90.00
#
_symmetry.space_group_name_H-M   'P 1'
#
loop_
_entity.id
_entity.type
_entity.pdbx_description
1 polymer ?
#
loop_
_entity_poly.entity_id
_entity_poly.type
_entity_poly.pdbx_seq_one_letter_code
_entity_poly.pdbx_strand_id
1 'polypeptide(L)'
;MINDRGLATRSLSNKDTGLIYDMISMCFDGFFANVTLSEQVDNTLDKHGFKKLSNLFRRLADRLLSFVGNVLEDSKLMTQDAGRITSEYLAALSANTGQDLVNRVMLVNEQGLKRIEALLRQLGDKVFANIIADYLVFLRRGLDNVKQWRSNAKVIQR
;
A
#
# COMPACT_ATOMS: atom_id res chain seq x y z
N MET A 1 -17.90 -21.76 28.69
CA MET A 1 -17.74 -20.93 27.48
C MET A 1 -16.99 -19.67 27.88
N ILE A 2 -15.69 -19.62 27.58
CA ILE A 2 -14.91 -18.39 27.77
C ILE A 2 -15.31 -17.44 26.65
N ASN A 3 -15.72 -16.23 27.04
CA ASN A 3 -16.22 -15.22 26.15
C ASN A 3 -15.02 -14.54 25.45
N ASP A 4 -14.55 -15.12 24.34
CA ASP A 4 -13.34 -14.71 23.60
C ASP A 4 -13.49 -13.39 22.81
N ARG A 5 -14.53 -12.59 23.07
CA ARG A 5 -14.69 -11.24 22.50
C ARG A 5 -14.07 -10.14 23.38
N GLY A 6 -13.28 -10.52 24.38
CA GLY A 6 -12.62 -9.63 25.35
C GLY A 6 -11.13 -9.37 25.11
N LEU A 7 -10.56 -9.79 23.97
CA LEU A 7 -9.15 -9.55 23.68
C LEU A 7 -8.96 -8.22 22.91
N ALA A 8 -8.82 -7.16 23.72
CA ALA A 8 -8.03 -5.96 23.41
C ALA A 8 -8.56 -4.95 22.38
N THR A 9 -9.84 -4.58 22.42
CA THR A 9 -10.25 -3.26 21.93
C THR A 9 -10.01 -2.20 23.01
N ARG A 10 -8.74 -1.82 23.21
CA ARG A 10 -8.52 -0.41 23.58
C ARG A 10 -9.14 0.39 22.44
N SER A 11 -10.22 1.11 22.71
CA SER A 11 -10.82 2.07 21.79
C SER A 11 -9.70 2.82 21.06
N LEU A 12 -9.64 2.70 19.73
CA LEU A 12 -8.65 3.41 18.93
C LEU A 12 -8.85 4.90 19.19
N SER A 13 -7.78 5.61 19.51
CA SER A 13 -7.87 7.06 19.63
C SER A 13 -8.14 7.68 18.26
N ASN A 14 -8.72 8.88 18.20
CA ASN A 14 -8.89 9.61 16.93
C ASN A 14 -7.56 9.75 16.16
N LYS A 15 -6.44 9.87 16.88
CA LYS A 15 -5.10 9.87 16.30
C LYS A 15 -4.77 8.53 15.65
N ASP A 16 -4.97 7.41 16.35
CA ASP A 16 -4.73 6.08 15.80
C ASP A 16 -5.60 5.82 14.56
N THR A 17 -6.87 6.23 14.61
CA THR A 17 -7.82 6.15 13.50
C THR A 17 -7.35 6.97 12.30
N GLY A 18 -6.87 8.20 12.50
CA GLY A 18 -6.30 9.03 11.44
C GLY A 18 -5.09 8.38 10.76
N LEU A 19 -4.16 7.80 11.54
CA LEU A 19 -3.02 7.05 10.99
C LEU A 19 -3.48 5.84 10.16
N ILE A 20 -4.53 5.13 10.60
CA ILE A 20 -5.12 4.01 9.86
C ILE A 20 -5.75 4.48 8.55
N TYR A 21 -6.49 5.59 8.54
CA TYR A 21 -7.03 6.15 7.30
C TYR A 21 -5.93 6.57 6.32
N ASP A 22 -4.85 7.17 6.80
CA ASP A 22 -3.72 7.52 5.93
C ASP A 22 -3.12 6.28 5.27
N MET A 23 -2.92 5.21 6.05
CA MET A 23 -2.43 3.93 5.53
C MET A 23 -3.42 3.34 4.51
N ILE A 24 -4.73 3.38 4.79
CA ILE A 24 -5.77 2.90 3.87
C ILE A 24 -5.72 3.69 2.55
N SER A 25 -5.65 5.02 2.63
CA SER A 25 -5.58 5.88 1.44
C SER A 25 -4.36 5.55 0.58
N MET A 26 -3.17 5.48 1.18
CA MET A 26 -1.95 5.13 0.47
C MET A 26 -2.03 3.73 -0.16
N CYS A 27 -2.70 2.79 0.50
CA CYS A 27 -2.94 1.47 -0.06
C CYS A 27 -3.90 1.51 -1.25
N PHE A 28 -4.95 2.32 -1.22
CA PHE A 28 -5.83 2.49 -2.37
C PHE A 28 -5.15 3.19 -3.53
N ASP A 29 -4.37 4.25 -3.27
CA ASP A 29 -3.58 4.92 -4.31
C ASP A 29 -2.60 3.95 -4.98
N GLY A 30 -1.90 3.14 -4.17
CA GLY A 30 -1.07 2.06 -4.66
C GLY A 30 -1.86 1.04 -5.47
N PHE A 31 -3.01 0.57 -4.98
CA PHE A 31 -3.87 -0.35 -5.72
C PHE A 31 -4.23 0.20 -7.11
N PHE A 32 -4.78 1.41 -7.18
CA PHE A 32 -5.23 2.01 -8.44
C PHE A 32 -4.05 2.27 -9.38
N ALA A 33 -2.96 2.86 -8.90
CA ALA A 33 -1.79 3.13 -9.74
C ALA A 33 -1.21 1.86 -10.36
N ASN A 34 -1.16 0.76 -9.60
CA ASN A 34 -0.65 -0.52 -10.11
C ASN A 34 -1.66 -1.22 -11.05
N VAL A 35 -2.98 -1.07 -10.86
CA VAL A 35 -3.97 -1.53 -11.84
C VAL A 35 -3.80 -0.76 -13.15
N THR A 36 -3.81 0.57 -13.10
CA THR A 36 -3.65 1.44 -14.26
C THR A 36 -2.36 1.11 -15.01
N LEU A 37 -1.25 0.95 -14.30
CA LEU A 37 0.01 0.60 -14.93
C LEU A 37 -0.02 -0.79 -15.57
N SER A 38 -0.66 -1.77 -14.94
CA SER A 38 -0.79 -3.12 -15.50
C SER A 38 -1.61 -3.17 -16.80
N GLU A 39 -2.48 -2.20 -17.02
CA GLU A 39 -3.26 -2.04 -18.24
C GLU A 39 -2.50 -1.29 -19.33
N GLN A 40 -1.58 -0.40 -18.95
CA GLN A 40 -0.80 0.45 -19.88
C GLN A 40 0.51 -0.14 -20.38
N VAL A 41 1.15 -1.04 -19.62
CA VAL A 41 2.40 -1.68 -20.05
C VAL A 41 2.13 -2.80 -21.04
N ASP A 42 2.94 -2.97 -22.09
CA ASP A 42 2.70 -4.03 -23.08
C ASP A 42 3.27 -5.40 -22.68
N ASN A 43 4.38 -5.42 -21.94
CA ASN A 43 5.08 -6.66 -21.65
C ASN A 43 4.39 -7.47 -20.54
N THR A 44 4.27 -8.77 -20.77
CA THR A 44 3.55 -9.71 -19.88
C THR A 44 4.11 -9.73 -18.46
N LEU A 45 5.42 -9.55 -18.30
CA LEU A 45 6.09 -9.61 -17.01
C LEU A 45 5.69 -8.43 -16.11
N ASP A 46 5.74 -7.22 -16.64
CA ASP A 46 5.29 -6.01 -15.94
C ASP A 46 3.77 -6.08 -15.70
N LYS A 47 2.96 -6.49 -16.69
CA LYS A 47 1.50 -6.67 -16.49
C LYS A 47 1.22 -7.55 -15.27
N HIS A 48 1.87 -8.72 -15.21
CA HIS A 48 1.68 -9.66 -14.11
C HIS A 48 2.22 -9.11 -12.79
N GLY A 49 3.40 -8.47 -12.81
CA GLY A 49 4.03 -7.86 -11.64
C GLY A 49 3.14 -6.78 -11.01
N PHE A 50 2.66 -5.83 -11.82
CA PHE A 50 1.82 -4.73 -11.34
C PHE A 50 0.43 -5.21 -10.89
N LYS A 51 -0.16 -6.20 -11.58
CA LYS A 51 -1.40 -6.84 -11.10
C LYS A 51 -1.20 -7.57 -9.76
N LYS A 52 -0.04 -8.17 -9.53
CA LYS A 52 0.29 -8.78 -8.24
C LYS A 52 0.43 -7.72 -7.14
N LEU A 53 1.11 -6.61 -7.43
CA LEU A 53 1.27 -5.50 -6.49
C LEU A 53 -0.05 -4.85 -6.13
N SER A 54 -0.92 -4.60 -7.11
CA SER A 54 -2.25 -4.03 -6.84
C SER A 54 -3.03 -4.91 -5.87
N ASN A 55 -3.05 -6.22 -6.07
CA ASN A 55 -3.71 -7.16 -5.17
C ASN A 55 -3.13 -7.14 -3.75
N LEU A 56 -1.81 -6.97 -3.59
CA LEU A 56 -1.18 -6.89 -2.27
C LEU A 56 -1.55 -5.60 -1.54
N PHE A 57 -1.54 -4.47 -2.25
CA PHE A 57 -2.03 -3.19 -1.73
C PHE A 57 -3.50 -3.28 -1.31
N ARG A 58 -4.37 -3.85 -2.16
CA ARG A 58 -5.79 -4.06 -1.85
C ARG A 58 -6.00 -4.90 -0.60
N ARG A 59 -5.27 -6.02 -0.48
CA ARG A 59 -5.36 -6.91 0.70
C ARG A 59 -4.97 -6.19 2.00
N LEU A 60 -3.94 -5.35 1.95
CA LEU A 60 -3.54 -4.54 3.09
C LEU A 60 -4.62 -3.51 3.45
N ALA A 61 -5.19 -2.82 2.45
CA ALA A 61 -6.30 -1.87 2.66
C ALA A 61 -7.52 -2.55 3.31
N ASP A 62 -7.95 -3.70 2.77
CA ASP A 62 -9.08 -4.46 3.31
C ASP A 62 -8.82 -4.91 4.75
N ARG A 63 -7.57 -5.28 5.07
CA ARG A 63 -7.21 -5.67 6.43
C ARG A 63 -7.23 -4.48 7.38
N LEU A 64 -6.70 -3.33 6.97
CA LEU A 64 -6.78 -2.09 7.75
C LEU A 64 -8.23 -1.68 8.01
N LEU A 65 -9.08 -1.70 6.99
CA LEU A 65 -10.52 -1.40 7.09
C LEU A 65 -11.23 -2.31 8.11
N SER A 66 -10.86 -3.59 8.18
CA SER A 66 -11.46 -4.52 9.15
C SER A 66 -11.23 -4.14 10.62
N PHE A 67 -10.24 -3.28 10.92
CA PHE A 67 -9.94 -2.81 12.27
C PHE A 67 -10.62 -1.48 12.64
N VAL A 68 -10.93 -0.62 11.67
CA VAL A 68 -11.66 0.64 11.88
C VAL A 68 -13.19 0.48 11.73
N GLY A 69 -13.67 -0.65 11.21
CA GLY A 69 -15.10 -0.95 11.09
C GLY A 69 -15.82 -0.06 10.05
N ASN A 70 -17.13 0.14 10.21
CA ASN A 70 -17.97 0.97 9.33
C ASN A 70 -17.83 2.48 9.57
N VAL A 71 -16.78 2.92 10.27
CA VAL A 71 -16.56 4.34 10.52
C VAL A 71 -16.08 4.94 9.19
N LEU A 72 -17.03 5.44 8.41
CA LEU A 72 -16.84 6.48 7.40
C LEU A 72 -17.30 7.83 7.98
N GLU A 73 -17.28 7.97 9.31
CA GLU A 73 -17.49 9.25 9.96
C GLU A 73 -16.14 9.99 10.01
N ASP A 74 -16.05 10.99 9.15
CA ASP A 74 -14.98 11.99 9.02
C ASP A 74 -13.66 11.55 8.33
N SER A 75 -13.69 11.61 6.99
CA SER A 75 -12.52 11.84 6.13
C SER A 75 -11.68 13.06 6.53
N LYS A 76 -12.18 13.91 7.45
CA LYS A 76 -11.45 15.04 8.06
C LYS A 76 -10.24 14.59 8.91
N LEU A 77 -10.11 13.30 9.20
CA LEU A 77 -8.98 12.74 9.96
C LEU A 77 -7.77 12.34 9.09
N MET A 78 -7.86 12.45 7.76
CA MET A 78 -6.72 12.21 6.88
C MET A 78 -5.66 13.31 7.03
N THR A 79 -4.39 12.91 7.10
CA THR A 79 -3.25 13.84 7.21
C THR A 79 -2.69 14.21 5.84
N GLN A 80 -1.82 15.23 5.81
CA GLN A 80 -1.12 15.67 4.60
C GLN A 80 -0.23 14.59 3.98
N ASP A 81 0.17 13.56 4.74
CA ASP A 81 1.09 12.53 4.27
C ASP A 81 0.47 11.63 3.19
N ALA A 82 -0.80 11.26 3.36
CA ALA A 82 -1.53 10.50 2.36
C ALA A 82 -1.62 11.30 1.06
N GLY A 83 -2.03 12.58 1.15
CA GLY A 83 -2.16 13.47 -0.02
C GLY A 83 -0.85 13.67 -0.79
N ARG A 84 0.31 13.64 -0.11
CA ARG A 84 1.61 13.71 -0.79
C ARG A 84 1.86 12.47 -1.65
N ILE A 85 1.62 11.27 -1.13
CA ILE A 85 1.77 10.02 -1.89
C ILE A 85 0.78 9.97 -3.06
N THR A 86 -0.47 10.39 -2.85
CA THR A 86 -1.46 10.53 -3.92
C THR A 86 -0.93 11.42 -5.05
N SER A 87 -0.38 12.58 -4.70
CA SER A 87 0.17 13.53 -5.66
C SER A 87 1.37 12.95 -6.43
N GLU A 88 2.23 12.19 -5.76
CA GLU A 88 3.37 11.51 -6.40
C GLU A 88 2.90 10.45 -7.40
N TYR A 89 1.87 9.66 -7.09
CA TYR A 89 1.27 8.72 -8.05
C TYR A 89 0.63 9.44 -9.24
N LEU A 90 -0.14 10.50 -9.00
CA LEU A 90 -0.74 11.30 -10.06
C LEU A 90 0.33 11.89 -10.98
N ALA A 91 1.41 12.45 -10.43
CA ALA A 91 2.53 12.96 -11.20
C ALA A 91 3.25 11.86 -12.00
N ALA A 92 3.42 10.66 -11.43
CA ALA A 92 4.00 9.53 -12.12
C ALA A 92 3.14 9.09 -13.33
N LEU A 93 1.82 8.96 -13.13
CA LEU A 93 0.88 8.48 -14.15
C LEU A 93 0.59 9.50 -15.26
N SER A 94 0.64 10.80 -14.96
CA SER A 94 0.31 11.87 -15.92
C SER A 94 1.46 12.32 -16.80
N ALA A 95 2.70 12.26 -16.31
CA ALA A 95 3.84 12.91 -16.97
C ALA A 95 4.81 11.94 -17.66
N ASN A 96 4.59 10.62 -17.60
CA ASN A 96 5.58 9.65 -18.05
C ASN A 96 4.94 8.58 -18.93
N THR A 97 5.74 8.02 -19.85
CA THR A 97 5.35 6.90 -20.71
C THR A 97 6.43 5.82 -20.68
N GLY A 98 6.09 4.62 -21.17
CA GLY A 98 7.03 3.51 -21.33
C GLY A 98 7.81 3.19 -20.05
N GLN A 99 9.12 3.02 -20.18
CA GLN A 99 9.98 2.56 -19.09
C GLN A 99 10.07 3.55 -17.90
N ASP A 100 9.97 4.85 -18.17
CA ASP A 100 10.06 5.88 -17.13
C ASP A 100 8.82 5.90 -16.24
N LEU A 101 7.64 5.74 -16.84
CA LEU A 101 6.39 5.53 -16.11
C LEU A 101 6.51 4.36 -15.13
N VAL A 102 6.98 3.22 -15.64
CA VAL A 102 7.15 2.01 -14.83
C VAL A 102 8.12 2.24 -13.67
N ASN A 103 9.25 2.89 -13.94
CA ASN A 103 10.25 3.17 -12.91
C ASN A 103 9.71 4.14 -11.85
N ARG A 104 8.98 5.18 -12.25
CA ARG A 104 8.39 6.14 -11.31
C ARG A 104 7.32 5.51 -10.42
N VAL A 105 6.38 4.76 -10.99
CA VAL A 105 5.35 4.08 -10.18
C VAL A 105 5.98 3.10 -9.19
N MET A 106 7.03 2.38 -9.60
CA MET A 106 7.79 1.54 -8.67
C MET A 106 8.45 2.33 -7.54
N LEU A 107 9.00 3.51 -7.83
CA LEU A 107 9.60 4.39 -6.83
C LEU A 107 8.54 4.85 -5.81
N VAL A 108 7.38 5.30 -6.30
CA VAL A 108 6.28 5.76 -5.45
C VAL A 108 5.69 4.62 -4.62
N ASN A 109 5.59 3.40 -5.18
CA ASN A 109 5.23 2.21 -4.41
C ASN A 109 6.15 1.99 -3.19
N GLU A 110 7.45 2.18 -3.35
CA GLU A 110 8.40 2.04 -2.26
C GLU A 110 8.30 3.15 -1.21
N GLN A 111 8.07 4.38 -1.67
CA GLN A 111 7.88 5.54 -0.80
C GLN A 111 6.59 5.40 0.01
N GLY A 112 5.49 5.00 -0.63
CA GLY A 112 4.22 4.67 0.00
C GLY A 112 4.39 3.58 1.05
N LEU A 113 5.04 2.46 0.70
CA LEU A 113 5.28 1.37 1.66
C LEU A 113 6.13 1.83 2.87
N LYS A 114 7.22 2.56 2.65
CA LYS A 114 8.05 3.11 3.75
C LYS A 114 7.24 4.04 4.63
N ARG A 115 6.32 4.83 4.06
CA ARG A 115 5.47 5.73 4.85
C ARG A 115 4.45 4.94 5.67
N ILE A 116 3.81 3.93 5.08
CA ILE A 116 2.89 3.04 5.80
C ILE A 116 3.61 2.35 6.97
N GLU A 117 4.83 1.84 6.76
CA GLU A 117 5.65 1.27 7.84
C GLU A 117 5.93 2.27 8.97
N ALA A 118 6.20 3.54 8.62
CA ALA A 118 6.43 4.59 9.61
C ALA A 118 5.15 4.93 10.40
N LEU A 119 3.99 4.96 9.75
CA LEU A 119 2.69 5.16 10.41
C LEU A 119 2.34 3.98 11.32
N LEU A 120 2.62 2.75 10.88
CA LEU A 120 2.41 1.56 11.70
C LEU A 120 3.23 1.61 13.00
N ARG A 121 4.50 2.02 12.93
CA ARG A 121 5.35 2.18 14.13
C ARG A 121 4.79 3.20 15.12
N GLN A 122 4.08 4.23 14.66
CA GLN A 122 3.45 5.21 15.53
C GLN A 122 2.25 4.65 16.29
N LEU A 123 1.64 3.55 15.81
CA LEU A 123 0.58 2.86 16.53
C LEU A 123 1.09 2.07 17.75
N GLY A 124 2.39 1.79 17.84
CA GLY A 124 3.03 1.05 18.94
C GLY A 124 2.61 -0.44 18.98
N ASP A 125 2.81 -1.08 20.14
CA ASP A 125 2.61 -2.53 20.34
C ASP A 125 1.14 -2.96 20.44
N LYS A 126 0.24 -2.28 19.72
CA LYS A 126 -1.17 -2.69 19.66
C LYS A 126 -1.27 -4.02 18.90
N VAL A 127 -2.08 -4.97 19.39
CA VAL A 127 -2.19 -6.33 18.82
C VAL A 127 -2.46 -6.33 17.31
N PHE A 128 -3.29 -5.40 16.83
CA PHE A 128 -3.56 -5.29 15.40
C PHE A 128 -2.34 -4.83 14.57
N ALA A 129 -1.42 -4.07 15.15
CA ALA A 129 -0.23 -3.58 14.45
C ALA A 129 0.68 -4.74 14.03
N ASN A 130 0.78 -5.80 14.84
CA ASN A 130 1.51 -7.03 14.47
C ASN A 130 0.87 -7.72 13.26
N ILE A 131 -0.45 -7.79 13.23
CA ILE A 131 -1.18 -8.37 12.09
C ILE A 131 -0.92 -7.54 10.83
N ILE A 132 -0.96 -6.21 10.92
CA ILE A 132 -0.66 -5.34 9.78
C ILE A 132 0.80 -5.48 9.32
N ALA A 133 1.73 -5.68 10.26
CA ALA A 133 3.14 -5.88 9.94
C ALA A 133 3.36 -7.11 9.02
N ASP A 134 2.65 -8.20 9.24
CA ASP A 134 2.74 -9.39 8.37
C ASP A 134 2.30 -9.08 6.93
N TYR A 135 1.22 -8.30 6.76
CA TYR A 135 0.76 -7.88 5.44
C TYR A 135 1.77 -6.93 4.76
N LEU A 136 2.44 -6.07 5.52
CA LEU A 136 3.52 -5.24 4.99
C LEU A 136 4.71 -6.07 4.53
N VAL A 137 5.07 -7.12 5.26
CA VAL A 137 6.13 -8.06 4.83
C VAL A 137 5.77 -8.71 3.49
N PHE A 138 4.51 -9.12 3.30
CA PHE A 138 4.06 -9.66 2.01
C PHE A 138 4.13 -8.63 0.87
N LEU A 139 3.72 -7.39 1.14
CA LEU A 139 3.79 -6.32 0.15
C LEU A 139 5.25 -5.96 -0.20
N ARG A 140 6.14 -5.88 0.80
CA ARG A 140 7.59 -5.67 0.60
C ARG A 140 8.19 -6.76 -0.27
N ARG A 141 7.96 -8.03 0.07
CA ARG A 141 8.39 -9.18 -0.74
C ARG A 141 7.80 -9.14 -2.15
N GLY A 142 6.56 -8.69 -2.30
CA GLY A 142 5.94 -8.46 -3.60
C GLY A 142 6.73 -7.48 -4.46
N LEU A 143 7.07 -6.32 -3.90
CA LEU A 143 7.86 -5.29 -4.56
C LEU A 143 9.25 -5.79 -4.95
N ASP A 144 9.94 -6.45 -4.03
CA ASP A 144 11.29 -6.98 -4.28
C ASP A 144 11.27 -8.03 -5.39
N ASN A 145 10.28 -8.92 -5.42
CA ASN A 145 10.11 -9.89 -6.49
C ASN A 145 9.89 -9.22 -7.85
N VAL A 146 9.00 -8.24 -7.93
CA VAL A 146 8.73 -7.53 -9.20
C VAL A 146 9.97 -6.78 -9.67
N LYS A 147 10.72 -6.14 -8.76
CA LYS A 147 12.01 -5.54 -9.09
C LYS A 147 13.00 -6.55 -9.64
N GLN A 148 13.14 -7.69 -8.98
CA GLN A 148 14.07 -8.73 -9.37
C GLN A 148 13.72 -9.32 -10.74
N TRP A 149 12.44 -9.61 -10.99
CA TRP A 149 11.96 -10.08 -12.29
C TRP A 149 12.34 -9.11 -13.42
N ARG A 150 12.11 -7.81 -13.20
CA ARG A 150 12.44 -6.75 -14.16
C ARG A 150 13.95 -6.63 -14.40
N SER A 151 14.76 -6.73 -13.34
CA SER A 151 16.22 -6.72 -13.48
C SER A 151 16.71 -7.92 -14.28
N ASN A 152 16.17 -9.11 -14.04
CA ASN A 152 16.57 -10.33 -14.74
C ASN A 152 16.17 -10.28 -16.22
N ALA A 153 14.98 -9.74 -16.55
CA ALA A 153 14.55 -9.60 -17.94
C ALA A 153 15.45 -8.67 -18.76
N LYS A 154 15.98 -7.60 -18.14
CA LYS A 154 16.95 -6.69 -18.79
C LYS A 154 18.31 -7.32 -19.05
N VAL A 155 18.68 -8.36 -18.31
CA VAL A 155 19.94 -9.09 -18.52
C VAL A 155 19.85 -10.05 -19.71
N ILE A 156 18.66 -10.58 -20.00
CA ILE A 156 18.43 -11.55 -21.10
C ILE A 156 18.34 -10.85 -22.47
N GLN A 157 18.09 -9.54 -22.51
CA GLN A 157 17.97 -8.75 -23.76
C GLN A 157 19.29 -8.11 -24.22
N ARG A 158 20.44 -8.54 -23.70
CA ARG A 158 21.79 -8.13 -24.12
C ARG A 158 22.47 -9.25 -24.88
#